data_AF-A0A2T5HR80-F1
#
_entry.id   AF-A0A2T5HR80-F1
#
_cell.length_a   1.000
_cell.length_b   1.000
_cell.length_c   1.000
_cell.angle_alpha   90.00
_cell.angle_beta   90.00
_cell.angle_gamma   90.00
#
_symmetry.space_group_name_H-M   'P 1'
#
loop_
_entity.id
_entity.type
_entity.pdbx_description
1 polymer ?
#
loop_
_entity_poly.entity_id
_entity_poly.type
_entity_poly.pdbx_seq_one_letter_code
_entity_poly.pdbx_strand_id
1 'polypeptide(L)' 'MGSMYSETGKNAYGVTYATLDESGLHFETELAIQLLDGHLVTLKMPTHLSERQAISQLICGADAGCSL' A
#
# COMPACT_ATOMS: atom_id res chain seq x y z
N MET A 1 1.45 27.27 -24.32
CA MET A 1 0.92 25.96 -23.87
C MET A 1 1.82 25.47 -22.76
N GLY A 2 1.43 25.71 -21.50
CA GLY A 2 2.19 25.32 -20.32
C GLY A 2 2.07 23.81 -20.09
N SER A 3 3.19 23.17 -19.79
CA SER A 3 3.26 21.75 -19.45
C SER A 3 2.38 21.44 -18.24
N MET A 4 1.28 20.73 -18.46
CA MET A 4 0.23 20.41 -17.48
C MET A 4 0.59 19.19 -16.60
N TYR A 5 1.87 19.08 -16.21
CA TYR A 5 2.37 17.96 -15.40
C TYR A 5 3.33 18.43 -14.29
N SER A 6 3.24 19.68 -13.84
CA SER A 6 4.25 20.27 -12.94
C SER A 6 3.93 20.23 -11.43
N GLU A 7 2.90 19.49 -10.97
CA GLU A 7 2.60 19.35 -9.53
C GLU A 7 2.25 17.92 -9.07
N THR A 8 2.50 16.89 -9.88
CA THR A 8 2.13 15.50 -9.55
C THR A 8 3.05 14.83 -8.51
N GLY A 9 3.92 15.58 -7.84
CA GLY A 9 5.02 14.99 -7.06
C GLY A 9 4.76 14.69 -5.59
N LYS A 10 3.64 15.13 -4.98
CA LYS A 10 3.44 15.02 -3.52
C LYS A 10 2.06 14.61 -3.02
N ASN A 11 1.09 14.46 -3.91
CA ASN A 11 -0.29 14.15 -3.53
C ASN A 11 -0.62 12.65 -3.70
N ALA A 12 0.39 11.79 -3.66
CA ALA A 12 0.21 10.36 -3.80
C ALA A 12 0.86 9.62 -2.63
N TYR A 13 0.17 8.61 -2.10
CA TYR A 13 0.68 7.73 -1.07
C TYR A 13 0.19 6.30 -1.29
N GLY A 14 1.05 5.34 -0.94
CA GLY A 14 0.67 3.93 -0.90
C GLY A 14 -0.07 3.61 0.39
N VAL A 15 -1.10 2.78 0.29
CA VAL A 15 -1.78 2.18 1.44
C VAL A 15 -1.71 0.68 1.26
N THR A 16 -1.12 -0.02 2.23
CA THR A 16 -1.07 -1.48 2.28
C THR A 16 -1.98 -1.97 3.39
N TYR A 17 -2.99 -2.74 3.02
CA TYR A 17 -3.92 -3.43 3.91
C TYR A 17 -3.38 -4.83 4.17
N ALA A 18 -3.43 -5.24 5.44
CA ALA A 18 -3.06 -6.60 5.85
C ALA A 18 -4.22 -7.22 6.64
N THR A 19 -4.65 -8.39 6.20
CA THR A 19 -5.76 -9.14 6.82
C THR A 19 -5.23 -10.46 7.33
N LEU A 20 -5.37 -10.72 8.62
CA LEU A 20 -5.04 -12.00 9.23
C LEU A 20 -6.33 -12.77 9.51
N ASP A 21 -6.47 -13.94 8.90
CA ASP A 21 -7.60 -14.85 9.10
C ASP A 21 -7.12 -16.33 9.19
N GLU A 22 -8.05 -17.28 9.18
CA GLU A 22 -7.77 -18.73 9.28
C GLU A 22 -6.87 -19.25 8.14
N SER A 23 -6.84 -18.56 7.01
CA SER A 23 -6.02 -18.92 5.84
C SER A 23 -4.65 -18.21 5.81
N GLY A 24 -4.38 -17.34 6.78
CA GLY A 24 -3.09 -16.68 6.94
C GLY A 24 -3.15 -15.17 6.71
N LEU A 25 -1.99 -14.59 6.39
CA LEU A 25 -1.82 -13.15 6.24
C LEU A 25 -1.92 -12.75 4.76
N HIS A 26 -2.96 -12.00 4.42
CA HIS A 26 -3.24 -11.50 3.07
C HIS A 26 -2.90 -10.03 2.95
N PHE A 27 -2.50 -9.62 1.76
CA PHE A 27 -2.05 -8.27 1.47
C PHE A 27 -2.73 -7.71 0.24
N GLU A 28 -3.18 -6.46 0.36
CA GLU A 28 -3.68 -5.66 -0.76
C GLU A 28 -3.06 -4.27 -0.66
N THR A 29 -2.66 -3.69 -1.80
CA THR A 29 -2.06 -2.35 -1.83
C THR A 29 -2.75 -1.48 -2.86
N GLU A 30 -2.95 -0.22 -2.48
CA GLU A 30 -3.53 0.82 -3.32
C GLU A 30 -2.63 2.04 -3.38
N LEU A 31 -2.58 2.70 -4.54
CA LEU A 31 -2.04 4.05 -4.68
C LEU A 31 -3.20 5.03 -4.54
N ALA A 32 -3.20 5.82 -3.47
CA ALA A 32 -4.13 6.92 -3.30
C ALA A 32 -3.52 8.18 -3.93
N ILE A 33 -4.25 8.84 -4.84
CA ILE A 33 -3.83 10.07 -5.51
C ILE A 33 -4.89 11.15 -5.28
N GLN A 34 -4.50 12.23 -4.62
CA GLN A 34 -5.32 13.41 -4.43
C GLN A 34 -5.22 14.31 -5.66
N LEU A 35 -6.32 14.40 -6.42
CA LEU A 35 -6.44 15.27 -7.58
C LEU A 35 -6.61 16.73 -7.15
N LEU A 36 -6.29 17.65 -8.07
CA LEU A 36 -6.35 19.10 -7.84
C LEU A 36 -7.77 19.62 -7.59
N ASP A 37 -8.79 18.89 -8.06
CA ASP A 37 -10.21 19.20 -7.85
C ASP A 37 -10.73 18.71 -6.48
N GLY A 38 -9.86 18.13 -5.65
CA GLY A 38 -10.23 17.61 -4.34
C GLY A 38 -10.75 16.16 -4.37
N HIS A 39 -10.87 15.53 -5.53
CA HIS A 39 -11.21 14.11 -5.60
C HIS A 39 -10.02 13.20 -5.28
N LEU A 40 -10.29 12.11 -4.56
CA LEU A 40 -9.32 11.05 -4.30
C LEU A 40 -9.58 9.89 -5.27
N VAL A 41 -8.54 9.47 -5.99
CA VAL A 41 -8.58 8.28 -6.85
C VAL A 41 -7.66 7.22 -6.25
N THR A 42 -8.11 5.97 -6.22
CA THR A 42 -7.26 4.84 -5.83
C THR A 42 -7.01 3.90 -7.01
N LEU A 43 -5.79 3.37 -7.09
CA LEU A 43 -5.35 2.41 -8.10
C LEU A 43 -4.79 1.18 -7.41
N LYS A 44 -5.25 -0.02 -7.78
CA LYS A 44 -4.64 -1.26 -7.29
C LYS A 44 -3.17 -1.34 -7.68
N MET A 45 -2.33 -1.73 -6.74
CA MET A 45 -0.90 -1.97 -6.94
C MET A 45 -0.47 -3.30 -6.34
N PRO A 46 0.61 -3.90 -6.85
CA PRO A 46 1.27 -4.99 -6.14
C PRO A 46 1.78 -4.50 -4.78
N THR A 47 1.57 -5.30 -3.72
CA THR A 47 2.21 -5.06 -2.43
C THR A 47 3.72 -5.23 -2.55
N HIS A 48 4.48 -4.26 -2.07
CA HIS A 48 5.93 -4.35 -2.14
C HIS A 48 6.46 -5.41 -1.16
N LEU A 49 7.50 -6.15 -1.56
CA LEU A 49 8.07 -7.21 -0.73
C LEU A 49 8.52 -6.71 0.64
N SER A 50 9.12 -5.50 0.70
CA SER A 50 9.55 -4.91 1.96
C SER A 50 8.39 -4.60 2.90
N GLU A 51 7.23 -4.17 2.37
CA GLU A 51 6.03 -3.94 3.18
C GLU A 51 5.49 -5.26 3.70
N ARG A 52 5.38 -6.27 2.83
CA ARG A 52 4.97 -7.63 3.23
C ARG A 52 5.84 -8.15 4.36
N GLN A 53 7.16 -8.01 4.26
CA GLN A 53 8.11 -8.46 5.28
C GLN A 53 7.97 -7.67 6.59
N ALA A 54 7.95 -6.33 6.52
CA ALA A 54 7.84 -5.49 7.71
C ALA A 54 6.53 -5.73 8.47
N ILE A 55 5.42 -5.86 7.76
CA ILE A 55 4.11 -6.14 8.36
C ILE A 55 4.05 -7.56 8.91
N SER A 56 4.60 -8.56 8.19
CA SER A 56 4.66 -9.94 8.68
C SER A 56 5.47 -10.03 9.99
N GLN A 57 6.61 -9.33 10.05
CA GLN A 57 7.43 -9.27 11.27
C GLN A 57 6.68 -8.60 12.44
N LEU A 58 5.93 -7.53 12.16
CA LEU A 58 5.15 -6.82 13.17
C LEU A 58 4.02 -7.68 13.74
N ILE A 59 3.28 -8.37 12.87
CA ILE A 59 2.09 -9.13 13.25
C ILE A 59 2.46 -10.48 13.88
N CYS A 60 3.43 -11.18 13.30
CA CYS A 60 3.73 -12.57 13.64
C CYS A 60 4.91 -12.69 14.63
N GLY A 61 5.57 -11.57 14.97
CA GLY A 61 6.76 -11.55 15.82
C GLY A 61 8.02 -12.08 15.10
N ALA A 62 9.17 -11.96 15.77
CA ALA A 62 10.45 -12.46 15.26
C ALA A 62 10.52 -14.01 15.21
N ASP A 63 9.67 -14.69 15.99
CA ASP A 63 9.63 -16.14 16.13
C ASP A 63 8.25 -16.68 15.75
N ALA A 64 8.18 -17.28 14.56
CA ALA A 64 7.26 -18.34 14.15
C ALA A 64 5.74 -18.10 14.30
N GLY A 65 5.05 -17.91 13.17
CA GLY A 65 3.59 -18.13 13.14
C GLY A 65 2.91 -17.95 11.78
N CYS A 66 3.43 -17.08 10.92
CA CYS A 66 2.85 -16.88 9.60
C CYS A 66 3.64 -17.68 8.57
N SER A 67 3.11 -18.83 8.15
CA SER A 67 3.56 -19.48 6.93
C SER A 67 3.35 -18.50 5.77
N LEU A 68 4.43 -18.00 5.16
CA LEU A 68 4.37 -17.13 3.98
C LEU A 68 3.88 -17.87 2.73
#